data_AF-A0A5T3T5S0-F1
#
_entry.id   AF-A0A5T3T5S0-F1
#
_cell.length_a   1.000
_cell.length_b   1.000
_cell.length_c   1.000
_cell.angle_alpha   90.00
_cell.angle_beta   90.00
_cell.angle_gamma   90.00
#
_symmetry.space_group_name_H-M   'P 1'
#
loop_
_entity.id
_entity.type
_entity.pdbx_description
1 polymer ?
#
loop_
_entity_poly.entity_id
_entity_poly.type
_entity_poly.pdbx_seq_one_letter_code
_entity_poly.pdbx_strand_id
1 'polypeptide(L)'
;DDFSIIFVISATRKSETLNVKGPTTKSKDKETYFSLFIPYREFSVFTIQISYVLDNIAEGIIFVLDKYKTDSSGVKEAISEVKALIESDPEKYQKWTK
;
A
#
# COMPACT_ATOMS: atom_id res chain seq x y z
N ASP A 1 -24.67 -5.93 -4.13
CA ASP A 1 -24.35 -4.55 -3.72
C ASP A 1 -22.88 -4.50 -3.43
N ASP A 2 -22.12 -4.00 -4.40
CA ASP A 2 -20.66 -4.10 -4.36
C ASP A 2 -20.13 -2.95 -3.51
N PHE A 3 -19.41 -3.30 -2.44
CA PHE A 3 -18.68 -2.33 -1.63
C PHE A 3 -17.31 -2.09 -2.25
N SER A 4 -16.89 -0.83 -2.29
CA SER A 4 -15.51 -0.49 -2.62
C SER A 4 -14.61 -0.68 -1.40
N ILE A 5 -13.46 -1.33 -1.60
CA ILE A 5 -12.41 -1.40 -0.58
C ILE A 5 -11.45 -0.24 -0.83
N ILE A 6 -11.29 0.62 0.17
CA ILE A 6 -10.44 1.80 0.11
C ILE A 6 -9.26 1.61 1.07
N PHE A 7 -8.05 1.67 0.54
CA PHE A 7 -6.82 1.67 1.33
C PHE A 7 -6.29 3.09 1.48
N VAL A 8 -6.22 3.57 2.72
CA VAL A 8 -5.61 4.86 3.08
C VAL A 8 -4.20 4.59 3.55
N ILE A 9 -3.21 5.10 2.81
CA ILE A 9 -1.79 4.90 3.12
C ILE A 9 -1.28 6.12 3.88
N SER A 10 -0.60 5.90 5.00
CA SER A 10 -0.02 6.96 5.82
C SER A 10 1.32 6.52 6.40
N ALA A 11 2.22 7.47 6.63
CA ALA A 11 3.49 7.21 7.31
C ALA A 11 3.35 7.47 8.82
N THR A 12 4.01 6.66 9.65
CA THR A 12 4.02 6.82 11.11
C THR A 12 5.41 6.65 11.71
N ARG A 13 5.76 7.50 12.69
CA ARG A 13 6.97 7.30 13.53
C ARG A 13 6.69 6.49 14.80
N LYS A 14 5.44 6.10 15.03
CA LYS A 14 4.99 5.46 16.28
C LYS A 14 5.10 3.92 16.28
N SER A 15 5.45 3.32 15.15
CA SER A 15 5.55 1.87 14.96
C SER A 15 6.75 1.55 14.09
N GLU A 16 7.45 0.46 14.39
CA GLU A 16 8.58 -0.05 13.61
C GLU A 16 8.14 -1.04 12.51
N THR A 17 6.91 -1.55 12.60
CA THR A 17 6.29 -2.46 11.64
C THR A 17 5.02 -1.86 11.05
N LEU A 18 4.61 -2.36 9.88
CA LEU A 18 3.35 -2.02 9.24
C LEU A 18 2.19 -2.27 10.20
N ASN A 19 1.34 -1.26 10.39
CA ASN A 19 0.12 -1.38 11.19
C ASN A 19 -1.10 -1.19 10.30
N VAL A 20 -1.97 -2.20 10.25
CA VAL A 20 -3.22 -2.16 9.50
C VAL A 20 -4.39 -1.94 10.45
N LYS A 21 -5.16 -0.86 10.25
CA LYS A 21 -6.40 -0.58 10.99
C LYS A 21 -7.63 -0.69 10.10
N GLY A 22 -8.75 -1.07 10.71
CA GLY A 22 -10.03 -1.23 10.05
C GLY A 22 -10.67 -2.61 10.31
N PRO A 23 -11.79 -2.90 9.65
CA PRO A 23 -12.47 -2.05 8.67
C PRO A 23 -13.19 -0.87 9.34
N THR A 24 -13.30 0.24 8.64
CA THR A 24 -14.30 1.28 8.94
C THR A 24 -15.27 1.34 7.76
N THR A 25 -16.52 0.97 8.01
CA THR A 25 -17.53 0.89 6.94
C THR A 25 -18.37 2.17 6.92
N LYS A 26 -18.49 2.76 5.74
CA LYS A 26 -19.39 3.89 5.48
C LYS A 26 -20.54 3.42 4.60
N SER A 27 -21.58 2.88 5.23
CA SER A 27 -22.66 2.17 4.53
C SER A 27 -23.43 3.03 3.52
N LYS A 28 -23.50 4.35 3.73
CA LYS A 28 -24.15 5.29 2.79
C LYS A 28 -23.45 5.33 1.43
N ASP A 29 -22.12 5.20 1.42
CA ASP A 29 -21.30 5.29 0.22
C ASP A 29 -20.85 3.92 -0.29
N LYS A 30 -21.26 2.84 0.41
CA LYS A 30 -20.82 1.46 0.13
C LYS A 30 -19.29 1.34 0.11
N GLU A 31 -18.62 1.95 1.08
CA GLU A 31 -17.16 1.94 1.18
C GLU A 31 -16.70 1.24 2.46
N THR A 32 -15.63 0.47 2.35
CA THR A 32 -14.92 -0.11 3.48
C THR A 32 -13.48 0.35 3.47
N TYR A 33 -13.09 1.04 4.54
CA TYR A 33 -11.78 1.65 4.67
C TYR A 33 -10.83 0.79 5.51
N PHE A 34 -9.61 0.65 5.03
CA PHE A 34 -8.46 0.17 5.78
C PHE A 34 -7.37 1.23 5.77
N SER A 35 -6.71 1.45 6.90
CA SER A 35 -5.59 2.36 7.01
C SER A 35 -4.29 1.59 7.18
N LEU A 36 -3.35 1.79 6.26
CA LEU A 36 -2.01 1.22 6.27
C LEU A 36 -1.04 2.26 6.82
N PHE A 37 -0.59 2.08 8.05
CA PHE A 37 0.41 2.93 8.69
C PHE A 37 1.80 2.33 8.47
N ILE A 38 2.51 2.84 7.45
CA ILE A 38 3.86 2.44 7.08
C ILE A 38 4.87 3.11 8.02
N PRO A 39 5.84 2.37 8.58
CA PRO A 39 6.91 2.97 9.37
C PRO A 39 7.67 4.03 8.57
N TYR A 40 7.80 5.23 9.14
CA TYR A 40 8.58 6.29 8.53
C TYR A 40 10.06 5.91 8.55
N ARG A 41 10.71 6.05 7.39
CA ARG A 41 12.16 5.90 7.23
C ARG A 41 12.66 7.00 6.29
N GLU A 42 13.88 7.44 6.53
CA GLU A 42 14.57 8.36 5.62
C GLU A 42 15.33 7.57 4.56
N PHE A 43 15.24 8.03 3.32
CA PHE A 43 15.88 7.42 2.18
C PHE A 43 16.59 8.49 1.37
N SER A 44 17.83 8.22 0.97
CA SER A 44 18.59 9.09 0.06
C SER A 44 18.32 8.79 -1.42
N VAL A 45 17.71 7.63 -1.72
CA VAL A 45 17.45 7.14 -3.09
C VAL A 45 15.97 6.89 -3.29
N PHE A 46 15.39 7.55 -4.30
CA PHE A 46 13.95 7.49 -4.61
C PHE A 46 13.46 6.07 -4.90
N THR A 47 14.18 5.30 -5.71
CA THR A 47 13.78 3.92 -6.07
C THR A 47 13.73 3.02 -4.84
N ILE A 48 14.69 3.17 -3.92
CA ILE A 48 14.70 2.43 -2.64
C ILE A 48 13.50 2.84 -1.78
N GLN A 49 13.22 4.15 -1.67
CA GLN A 49 12.08 4.67 -0.93
C GLN A 49 10.76 4.09 -1.44
N ILE A 50 10.54 4.15 -2.75
CA ILE A 50 9.29 3.68 -3.34
C ILE A 50 9.17 2.16 -3.30
N SER A 51 10.27 1.43 -3.51
CA SER A 51 10.29 -0.02 -3.36
C SER A 51 9.86 -0.42 -1.94
N TYR A 52 10.38 0.26 -0.91
CA TYR A 52 9.98 0.07 0.48
C TYR A 52 8.49 0.36 0.72
N VAL A 53 7.97 1.48 0.21
CA VAL A 53 6.56 1.85 0.36
C VAL A 53 5.65 0.81 -0.31
N LEU A 54 5.99 0.41 -1.53
CA LEU A 54 5.23 -0.58 -2.30
C LEU A 54 5.23 -1.97 -1.66
N ASP A 55 6.34 -2.39 -1.03
CA ASP A 55 6.35 -3.65 -0.25
C ASP A 55 5.37 -3.61 0.92
N ASN A 56 5.35 -2.50 1.66
CA ASN A 56 4.42 -2.34 2.79
C ASN A 56 2.97 -2.26 2.31
N ILE A 57 2.71 -1.65 1.15
CA ILE A 57 1.37 -1.65 0.54
C ILE A 57 0.96 -3.07 0.17
N ALA A 58 1.86 -3.84 -0.47
CA ALA A 58 1.60 -5.24 -0.82
C ALA A 58 1.26 -6.07 0.42
N GLU A 59 2.09 -5.98 1.46
CA GLU A 59 1.88 -6.68 2.74
C GLU A 59 0.54 -6.30 3.37
N GLY A 60 0.20 -5.01 3.36
CA GLY A 60 -1.07 -4.52 3.92
C GLY A 60 -2.30 -5.01 3.16
N ILE A 61 -2.24 -5.03 1.83
CA ILE A 61 -3.32 -5.56 0.98
C ILE A 61 -3.48 -7.07 1.19
N ILE A 62 -2.37 -7.82 1.15
CA ILE A 62 -2.37 -9.27 1.38
C ILE A 62 -2.96 -9.60 2.74
N PHE A 63 -2.52 -8.90 3.80
CA PHE A 63 -3.05 -9.08 5.14
C PHE A 63 -4.58 -8.92 5.20
N VAL A 64 -5.11 -7.89 4.52
CA VAL A 64 -6.56 -7.67 4.47
C VAL A 64 -7.25 -8.79 3.69
N LEU A 65 -6.80 -9.12 2.48
CA LEU A 65 -7.43 -10.16 1.66
C LEU A 65 -7.43 -11.52 2.36
N ASP A 66 -6.29 -11.92 2.94
CA ASP A 66 -6.15 -13.17 3.68
C ASP A 66 -7.07 -13.22 4.90
N LYS A 67 -7.16 -12.11 5.65
CA LYS A 67 -8.07 -11.99 6.81
C LYS A 67 -9.53 -12.26 6.44
N TYR A 68 -9.93 -11.88 5.22
CA TYR A 68 -11.27 -12.12 4.70
C TYR A 68 -11.36 -13.33 3.75
N LYS A 69 -10.35 -14.22 3.76
CA LYS A 69 -10.30 -15.46 2.96
C LYS A 69 -10.51 -15.21 1.46
N THR A 70 -10.03 -14.06 0.98
CA THR A 70 -10.04 -13.67 -0.43
C THR A 70 -8.68 -13.97 -1.04
N ASP A 71 -8.64 -14.30 -2.32
CA ASP A 71 -7.39 -14.57 -3.04
C ASP A 71 -6.49 -13.33 -3.07
N SER A 72 -5.24 -13.50 -2.62
CA SER A 72 -4.21 -12.47 -2.55
C SER A 72 -3.03 -12.74 -3.49
N SER A 73 -3.08 -13.82 -4.28
CA SER A 73 -1.95 -14.33 -5.06
C SER A 73 -1.38 -13.33 -6.07
N GLY A 74 -2.24 -12.54 -6.73
CA GLY A 74 -1.83 -11.55 -7.73
C GLY A 74 -1.22 -10.26 -7.18
N VAL A 75 -1.29 -10.01 -5.87
CA VAL A 75 -0.86 -8.71 -5.29
C VAL A 75 0.64 -8.50 -5.44
N LYS A 76 1.44 -9.54 -5.18
CA LYS A 76 2.92 -9.44 -5.26
C LYS A 76 3.40 -9.24 -6.69
N GLU A 77 2.75 -9.89 -7.65
CA GLU A 77 3.07 -9.75 -9.07
C GLU A 77 2.80 -8.33 -9.55
N ALA A 78 1.58 -7.82 -9.31
CA ALA A 78 1.20 -6.46 -9.69
C ALA A 78 2.13 -5.39 -9.09
N ILE A 79 2.52 -5.55 -7.81
CA ILE A 79 3.46 -4.63 -7.17
C ILE A 79 4.87 -4.75 -7.76
N SER A 80 5.31 -5.96 -8.10
CA SER A 80 6.63 -6.18 -8.74
C SER A 80 6.70 -5.55 -10.13
N GLU A 81 5.62 -5.63 -10.91
CA GLU A 81 5.53 -4.94 -12.20
C GLU A 81 5.62 -3.42 -12.05
N VAL A 82 4.91 -2.85 -11.07
CA VAL A 82 4.99 -1.40 -10.79
C VAL A 82 6.41 -1.00 -10.38
N LYS A 83 7.08 -1.78 -9.53
CA LYS A 83 8.47 -1.54 -9.16
C LYS A 83 9.40 -1.54 -10.37
N ALA A 84 9.28 -2.55 -11.24
CA ALA A 84 10.09 -2.64 -12.45
C ALA A 84 9.88 -1.45 -13.39
N LEU A 85 8.62 -0.99 -13.54
CA LEU A 85 8.32 0.23 -14.32
C LEU A 85 9.03 1.46 -13.74
N ILE A 86 9.00 1.63 -12.41
CA ILE A 86 9.64 2.76 -11.74
C ILE A 86 11.16 2.68 -11.84
N GLU A 87 11.74 1.50 -11.70
CA GLU A 87 13.18 1.27 -11.88
C GLU A 87 13.65 1.55 -13.31
N SER A 88 12.81 1.31 -14.31
CA SER A 88 13.14 1.55 -15.72
C SER A 88 13.19 3.05 -16.09
N ASP A 89 12.46 3.91 -15.39
CA ASP A 89 12.45 5.37 -15.62
C ASP A 89 12.21 6.16 -14.31
N PRO A 90 13.14 6.15 -13.36
CA PRO A 90 12.91 6.72 -12.02
C PRO A 90 12.56 8.22 -12.05
N GLU A 91 13.14 8.97 -12.97
CA GLU A 91 12.93 10.43 -13.08
C GLU A 91 11.49 10.79 -13.47
N LYS A 92 10.89 10.01 -14.38
CA LYS A 92 9.48 10.18 -14.77
C LYS A 92 8.55 10.00 -13.57
N TYR A 93 8.77 8.95 -12.78
CA TYR A 93 7.89 8.64 -11.65
C TYR A 93 8.18 9.49 -10.41
N GLN A 94 9.41 9.96 -10.21
CA GLN A 94 9.74 10.88 -9.11
C GLN A 94 8.96 12.20 -9.21
N LYS A 95 8.61 12.65 -10.42
CA LYS A 95 7.74 13.82 -10.63
C LYS A 95 6.35 13.66 -10.02
N TRP A 96 5.86 12.44 -9.79
CA TRP A 96 4.56 12.20 -9.14
C TRP A 96 4.60 12.44 -7.64
N THR A 97 5.79 12.52 -7.05
CA THR A 97 6.00 12.72 -5.61
C THR A 97 6.40 14.16 -5.24
N LYS A 98 6.51 15.06 -6.23
CA LYS A 98 6.77 16.49 -6.05
C LYS A 98 5.49 17.28 -6.23
#